data_AF-A0A2A4EDS3-F1
#
_entry.id   AF-A0A2A4EDS3-F1
#
_cell.length_a   1.000
_cell.length_b   1.000
_cell.length_c   1.000
_cell.angle_alpha   90.00
_cell.angle_beta   90.00
_cell.angle_gamma   90.00
#
_symmetry.space_group_name_H-M   'P 1'
#
loop_
_entity.id
_entity.type
_entity.pdbx_description
1 polymer ?
#
loop_
_entity_poly.entity_id
_entity_poly.type
_entity_poly.pdbx_seq_one_letter_code
_entity_poly.pdbx_strand_id
1 'polypeptide(L)' 'MASAVLSELGRTRRDTDWLAQRSGLGLRVVEASLAGERDLTVEELAAVANALGVSPARLVPAPPSD' A
#
# COMPACT_ATOMS: atom_id res chain seq x y z
N MET A 1 4.56 5.54 -3.23
CA MET A 1 3.71 4.60 -2.46
C MET A 1 3.10 3.55 -3.37
N ALA A 2 2.27 3.91 -4.36
CA ALA A 2 1.58 2.95 -5.23
C ALA A 2 2.50 1.88 -5.86
N SER A 3 3.64 2.29 -6.43
CA SER A 3 4.62 1.37 -7.02
C SER A 3 5.24 0.38 -6.02
N ALA A 4 5.51 0.82 -4.79
CA ALA A 4 6.06 -0.04 -3.74
C ALA A 4 5.03 -1.08 -3.28
N VAL A 5 3.77 -0.67 -3.11
CA VAL A 5 2.66 -1.58 -2.76
C VAL A 5 2.45 -2.63 -3.86
N LEU A 6 2.38 -2.21 -5.12
CA LEU A 6 2.24 -3.12 -6.27
C LEU A 6 3.41 -4.11 -6.38
N SER A 7 4.64 -3.65 -6.10
CA SER A 7 5.83 -4.53 -6.11
C SER A 7 5.75 -5.60 -5.03
N GLU A 8 5.27 -5.27 -3.84
CA GLU A 8 5.15 -6.24 -2.74
C GLU A 8 3.98 -7.22 -2.96
N LEU A 9 2.88 -6.75 -3.55
CA LEU A 9 1.78 -7.61 -4.00
C LEU A 9 2.27 -8.63 -5.05
N GLY A 10 3.05 -8.16 -6.04
CA GLY A 10 3.68 -9.01 -7.04
C GLY A 10 4.62 -10.06 -6.42
N ARG A 11 5.46 -9.66 -5.46
CA ARG A 11 6.36 -10.58 -4.73
C ARG A 11 5.62 -11.69 -3.99
N THR A 12 4.47 -11.35 -3.43
CA THR A 12 3.68 -12.27 -2.58
C THR A 12 2.60 -13.04 -3.35
N ARG A 13 2.45 -12.79 -4.67
CA ARG A 13 1.36 -13.30 -5.52
C ARG A 13 -0.03 -13.00 -4.93
N ARG A 14 -0.19 -11.82 -4.33
CA ARG A 14 -1.44 -11.35 -3.76
C ARG A 14 -2.03 -10.26 -4.64
N ASP A 15 -3.34 -10.13 -4.60
CA ASP A 15 -4.09 -9.12 -5.36
C ASP A 15 -4.60 -7.98 -4.46
N THR A 16 -5.20 -6.99 -5.10
CA THR A 16 -5.79 -5.81 -4.46
C THR A 16 -6.95 -6.15 -3.55
N ASP A 17 -7.77 -7.15 -3.93
CA ASP A 17 -8.87 -7.66 -3.11
C ASP A 17 -8.37 -8.24 -1.79
N TRP A 18 -7.31 -9.06 -1.86
CA TRP A 18 -6.65 -9.59 -0.68
C TRP A 18 -6.11 -8.48 0.20
N LEU A 19 -5.51 -7.44 -0.39
CA LEU A 19 -4.95 -6.33 0.39
C LEU A 19 -6.04 -5.54 1.10
N ALA A 20 -7.13 -5.23 0.41
CA ALA A 20 -8.29 -4.56 0.98
C ALA A 20 -8.85 -5.35 2.17
N GLN A 21 -9.10 -6.64 1.98
CA GLN A 21 -9.60 -7.51 3.04
C GLN A 21 -8.64 -7.60 4.22
N ARG A 22 -7.32 -7.73 3.96
CA ARG A 22 -6.33 -7.93 5.02
C ARG A 22 -6.03 -6.66 5.81
N SER A 23 -6.05 -5.50 5.15
CA SER A 23 -5.81 -4.19 5.76
C SER A 23 -7.07 -3.61 6.43
N GLY A 24 -8.25 -4.18 6.15
CA GLY A 24 -9.53 -3.63 6.60
C GLY A 24 -9.96 -2.37 5.84
N LEU A 25 -9.26 -2.05 4.73
CA LEU A 25 -9.60 -0.93 3.86
C LEU A 25 -10.65 -1.36 2.83
N GLY A 26 -11.52 -0.43 2.46
CA GLY A 26 -12.43 -0.66 1.33
C GLY A 26 -11.66 -0.82 0.04
N LEU A 27 -12.08 -1.73 -0.85
CA LEU A 27 -11.41 -1.98 -2.13
C LEU A 27 -11.20 -0.69 -2.95
N ARG A 28 -12.23 0.16 -3.04
CA ARG A 28 -12.13 1.45 -3.72
C ARG A 28 -11.08 2.40 -3.13
N VAL A 29 -10.84 2.33 -1.82
CA VAL A 29 -9.80 3.14 -1.17
C VAL A 29 -8.42 2.67 -1.62
N VAL A 30 -8.21 1.35 -1.65
CA VAL A 30 -6.96 0.76 -2.12
C VAL A 30 -6.75 1.08 -3.60
N GLU A 31 -7.76 0.89 -4.45
CA GLU A 31 -7.69 1.18 -5.88
C GLU A 31 -7.39 2.66 -6.16
N ALA A 32 -8.13 3.59 -5.54
CA ALA A 32 -7.89 5.02 -5.71
C ALA A 32 -6.48 5.42 -5.28
N SER A 33 -5.97 4.81 -4.19
CA SER A 33 -4.60 5.07 -3.76
C SER A 33 -3.55 4.52 -4.73
N LEU A 34 -3.76 3.32 -5.26
CA LEU A 34 -2.86 2.71 -6.24
C LEU A 34 -2.89 3.44 -7.60
N ALA A 35 -4.02 4.03 -7.95
CA ALA A 35 -4.17 4.89 -9.12
C ALA A 35 -3.54 6.29 -8.92
N GLY A 36 -3.11 6.64 -7.70
CA GLY A 36 -2.59 7.96 -7.37
C GLY A 36 -3.66 9.05 -7.31
N GLU A 37 -4.94 8.66 -7.28
CA GLU A 37 -6.07 9.59 -7.13
C GLU A 37 -6.18 10.13 -5.70
N ARG A 38 -5.51 9.47 -4.76
CA ARG A 38 -5.53 9.80 -3.34
C ARG A 38 -4.30 9.26 -2.60
N ASP A 39 -3.85 10.02 -1.60
CA ASP A 39 -2.88 9.54 -0.61
C ASP A 39 -3.55 8.75 0.52
N LEU A 40 -2.84 7.74 1.02
CA LEU A 40 -3.22 7.04 2.25
C LEU A 40 -2.93 7.94 3.46
N THR A 41 -3.82 7.91 4.45
CA THR A 41 -3.48 8.45 5.76
C THR A 41 -2.38 7.63 6.42
N VAL A 42 -1.78 8.15 7.49
CA VAL A 42 -0.76 7.43 8.27
C VAL A 42 -1.30 6.11 8.83
N GLU A 43 -2.56 6.10 9.27
CA GLU A 43 -3.22 4.89 9.79
C GLU A 43 -3.46 3.85 8.71
N GLU A 44 -3.92 4.28 7.53
CA GLU A 44 -4.16 3.40 6.39
C GLU A 44 -2.85 2.83 5.84
N LEU A 45 -1.80 3.66 5.78
CA LEU A 45 -0.46 3.22 5.41
C LEU A 45 0.07 2.16 6.39
N ALA A 46 -0.11 2.36 7.69
CA ALA A 46 0.27 1.39 8.71
C ALA A 46 -0.51 0.08 8.56
N ALA A 47 -1.81 0.15 8.27
CA ALA A 47 -2.65 -1.02 8.01
C ALA A 47 -2.18 -1.81 6.76
N VAL A 48 -1.88 -1.12 5.66
CA VAL A 48 -1.33 -1.72 4.43
C VAL A 48 0.03 -2.35 4.68
N ALA A 49 0.93 -1.66 5.39
CA ALA A 49 2.25 -2.16 5.73
C ALA A 49 2.17 -3.43 6.58
N ASN A 50 1.32 -3.41 7.61
CA ASN A 50 1.07 -4.57 8.47
C ASN A 50 0.45 -5.75 7.69
N ALA A 51 -0.49 -5.47 6.78
CA ALA A 51 -1.08 -6.49 5.92
C ALA A 51 -0.01 -7.17 5.05
N LEU A 52 0.89 -6.38 4.46
CA LEU A 52 2.00 -6.87 3.63
C LEU A 52 3.15 -7.49 4.44
N GLY A 53 3.17 -7.31 5.77
CA GLY A 53 4.25 -7.80 6.63
C GLY A 53 5.55 -7.00 6.45
N VAL A 54 5.45 -5.73 6.08
CA VAL A 54 6.59 -4.83 5.85
C VAL A 54 6.54 -3.61 6.76
N SER A 55 7.67 -2.93 6.94
CA SER A 55 7.70 -1.64 7.64
C SER A 55 7.03 -0.54 6.78
N PRO A 56 6.23 0.37 7.35
CA PRO A 56 5.65 1.50 6.63
C PRO A 56 6.69 2.33 5.87
N ALA A 57 7.91 2.44 6.40
CA ALA A 57 9.01 3.14 5.75
C ALA A 57 9.41 2.56 4.39
N ARG A 58 9.12 1.27 4.11
CA ARG A 58 9.35 0.67 2.79
C ARG A 58 8.31 1.08 1.74
N LEU A 59 7.15 1.57 2.16
CA LEU A 59 6.08 1.98 1.28
C LEU A 59 6.17 3.47 0.92
N VAL A 60 6.80 4.26 1.79
CA VAL A 60 7.08 5.68 1.53
C VAL A 60 8.21 5.77 0.49
N PRO A 61 8.05 6.56 -0.59
CA PRO A 61 9.14 6.80 -1.53
C PRO A 61 10.32 7.45 -0.80
N ALA A 62 11.55 7.03 -1.14
CA ALA A 62 12.73 7.69 -0.60
C ALA A 62 12.68 9.19 -0.96
N PRO A 63 12.99 10.10 -0.01
CA PRO A 63 13.10 11.50 -0.35
C PRO A 63 14.13 11.66 -1.46
N PRO A 64 13.93 12.58 -2.42
CA PRO A 64 14.93 12.84 -3.44
C PRO A 64 16.27 13.12 -2.74
N SER A 65 17.29 12.36 -3.12
CA SER A 65 18.66 12.68 -2.73
C SER A 65 19.05 13.92 -3.50
N ASP A 66 19.19 15.05 -2.81
CA ASP A 66 19.80 16.28 -3.32
C ASP A 66 21.32 16.07 -3.49
#